data_AF-Q7XMF9-F1
#
_entry.id   AF-Q7XMF9-F1
#
_cell.length_a   1.000
_cell.length_b   1.000
_cell.length_c   1.000
_cell.angle_alpha   90.00
_cell.angle_beta   90.00
_cell.angle_gamma   90.00
#
_symmetry.space_group_name_H-M   'P 1'
#
loop_
_entity.id
_entity.type
_entity.pdbx_description
1 polymer ?
#
loop_
_entity_poly.entity_id
_entity_poly.type
_entity_poly.pdbx_seq_one_letter_code
_entity_poly.pdbx_strand_id
1 'polypeptide(L)'
;MALARGGRGGDKAICSVHLGLLLLLVILALQCGVEPAAARREWPVGDGAGWSPGVVGWPNYKPFKAGDVLVFSYDASAHNVVVVGDVDYALCRAPANATAYGSGDDRVALPPGVTFFVSGFPGDCDKGMMKIAVTAR
;
A
#
# COMPACT_ATOMS: atom_id res chain seq x y z
N MET A 1 53.83 30.16 43.63
CA MET A 1 53.39 30.49 42.26
C MET A 1 53.01 29.17 41.60
N ALA A 2 51.77 28.71 41.71
CA ALA A 2 50.55 29.21 41.09
C ALA A 2 50.42 28.79 39.61
N LEU A 3 49.26 28.17 39.33
CA LEU A 3 48.56 28.02 38.04
C LEU A 3 49.08 26.92 37.11
N ALA A 4 48.27 26.21 36.34
CA ALA A 4 46.84 25.90 36.28
C ALA A 4 46.68 24.96 35.06
N ARG A 5 45.48 24.37 34.93
CA ARG A 5 44.84 23.83 33.70
C ARG A 5 44.91 22.32 33.50
N GLY A 6 43.76 21.68 33.71
CA GLY A 6 43.51 20.30 33.29
C GLY A 6 42.02 19.95 33.18
N GLY A 7 41.15 20.91 32.79
CA GLY A 7 39.71 20.69 32.64
C GLY A 7 39.29 20.72 31.17
N ARG A 8 39.59 19.66 30.40
CA ARG A 8 39.17 19.51 28.98
C ARG A 8 38.74 18.09 28.62
N GLY A 9 38.46 17.26 29.63
CA GLY A 9 38.14 15.84 29.47
C GLY A 9 36.64 15.50 29.44
N GLY A 10 35.76 16.39 29.90
CA GLY A 10 34.32 16.11 30.05
C GLY A 10 33.56 16.06 28.71
N ASP A 11 33.69 17.08 27.88
CA ASP A 11 32.85 17.23 26.68
C ASP A 11 33.10 16.15 25.62
N LYS A 12 34.36 15.75 25.45
CA LYS A 12 34.74 14.67 24.51
C LYS A 12 34.20 13.31 24.96
N ALA A 13 34.14 13.07 26.27
CA ALA A 13 33.60 11.84 26.82
C ALA A 13 32.07 11.79 26.59
N ILE A 14 31.35 12.89 26.81
CA ILE A 14 29.90 12.97 26.58
C ILE A 14 29.55 12.69 25.12
N CYS A 15 30.27 13.30 24.15
CA CYS A 15 30.07 13.01 22.73
C CYS A 15 30.36 11.55 22.37
N SER A 16 31.42 10.96 22.95
CA SER A 16 31.80 9.57 22.69
C SER A 16 30.78 8.57 23.24
N VAL A 17 30.22 8.85 24.42
CA VAL A 17 29.17 8.03 25.04
C VAL A 17 27.87 8.11 24.23
N HIS A 18 27.47 9.30 23.77
CA HIS A 18 26.30 9.45 22.90
C HIS A 18 26.47 8.73 21.56
N LEU A 19 27.64 8.86 20.91
CA LEU A 19 27.94 8.12 19.68
C LEU A 19 27.91 6.60 19.91
N GLY A 20 28.50 6.14 21.01
CA GLY A 20 28.53 4.71 21.37
C GLY A 20 27.13 4.15 21.66
N LEU A 21 26.28 4.89 22.36
CA LEU A 21 24.90 4.50 22.63
C LEU A 21 24.05 4.46 21.36
N LEU A 22 24.17 5.47 20.48
CA LEU A 22 23.49 5.49 19.19
C LEU A 22 23.91 4.31 18.32
N LEU A 23 25.21 4.01 18.26
CA LEU A 23 25.72 2.86 17.52
C LEU A 23 25.20 1.53 18.09
N LEU A 24 25.16 1.39 19.42
CA LEU A 24 24.60 0.21 20.08
C LEU A 24 23.11 0.04 19.78
N LEU A 25 22.33 1.12 19.79
CA LEU A 25 20.90 1.10 19.43
C LEU A 25 20.68 0.70 17.97
N VAL A 26 21.50 1.20 17.04
CA VAL A 26 21.44 0.81 15.63
C VAL A 26 21.81 -0.67 15.46
N ILE A 27 22.84 -1.17 16.15
CA ILE A 27 23.22 -2.58 16.14
C ILE A 27 22.09 -3.45 16.71
N LEU A 28 21.49 -3.05 17.84
CA LEU A 28 20.34 -3.75 18.42
C LEU A 28 19.13 -3.76 17.48
N ALA A 29 18.84 -2.65 16.81
CA ALA A 29 17.76 -2.58 15.82
C ALA A 29 18.00 -3.50 14.63
N LEU A 30 19.24 -3.57 14.13
CA LEU A 30 19.66 -4.48 13.06
C LEU A 30 19.59 -5.96 13.50
N GLN A 31 19.99 -6.28 14.73
CA GLN A 31 19.94 -7.65 15.28
C GLN A 31 18.52 -8.14 15.57
N CYS A 32 17.62 -7.22 15.94
CA CYS A 32 16.23 -7.54 16.23
C CYS A 32 15.36 -7.67 14.96
N GLY A 33 15.95 -7.52 13.75
CA GLY A 33 15.22 -7.62 12.49
C GLY A 33 14.17 -6.53 12.32
N VAL A 34 14.37 -5.35 12.93
CA VAL A 34 13.50 -4.20 12.72
C VAL A 34 13.83 -3.61 11.36
N GLU A 35 13.33 -4.26 10.32
CA GLU A 35 13.28 -3.68 8.98
C GLU A 35 12.41 -2.41 9.08
N PRO A 36 12.88 -1.24 8.61
CA PRO A 36 12.02 -0.08 8.51
C PRO A 36 10.79 -0.51 7.72
N ALA A 37 9.59 -0.28 8.26
CA ALA A 37 8.34 -0.68 7.63
C ALA A 37 8.37 -0.17 6.18
N ALA A 38 8.66 -1.07 5.24
CA ALA A 38 8.86 -0.68 3.86
C ALA A 38 7.57 0.00 3.42
N ALA A 39 7.68 1.24 2.95
CA ALA A 39 6.52 1.98 2.49
C ALA A 39 5.78 1.11 1.48
N ARG A 40 4.52 0.86 1.77
CA ARG A 40 3.69 0.00 0.96
C ARG A 40 3.57 0.60 -0.43
N ARG A 41 3.89 -0.14 -1.49
CA ARG A 41 3.80 0.41 -2.83
C ARG A 41 2.35 0.65 -3.18
N GLU A 42 2.06 1.85 -3.67
CA GLU A 42 0.71 2.24 -4.07
C GLU A 42 0.58 2.21 -5.60
N TRP A 43 -0.60 1.82 -6.05
CA TRP A 43 -0.93 1.67 -7.46
C TRP A 43 -2.27 2.35 -7.75
N PRO A 44 -2.24 3.55 -8.35
CA PRO A 44 -3.45 4.21 -8.84
C PRO A 44 -4.09 3.36 -9.95
N VAL A 45 -5.25 2.80 -9.68
CA VAL A 45 -5.98 1.94 -10.61
C VAL A 45 -6.44 2.78 -11.81
N GLY A 46 -6.11 2.34 -13.02
CA GLY A 46 -6.35 3.12 -14.24
C GLY A 46 -5.33 4.23 -14.49
N ASP A 47 -4.26 4.30 -13.69
CA ASP A 47 -3.23 5.34 -13.75
C ASP A 47 -3.90 6.74 -13.72
N GLY A 48 -3.74 7.57 -14.75
CA GLY A 48 -4.34 8.91 -14.79
C GLY A 48 -5.86 8.95 -15.03
N ALA A 49 -6.46 7.84 -15.49
CA ALA A 49 -7.89 7.76 -15.79
C ALA A 49 -8.74 7.38 -14.55
N GLY A 50 -8.10 6.86 -13.50
CA GLY A 50 -8.81 6.35 -12.33
C GLY A 50 -9.64 5.09 -12.61
N TRP A 51 -10.48 4.73 -11.64
CA TRP A 51 -11.40 3.62 -11.76
C TRP A 51 -12.55 3.99 -12.70
N SER A 52 -12.43 3.57 -13.97
CA SER A 52 -13.25 4.06 -15.09
C SER A 52 -13.54 2.95 -16.12
N PRO A 53 -14.51 3.15 -17.05
CA PRO A 53 -14.80 2.19 -18.11
C PRO A 53 -13.56 1.83 -18.95
N GLY A 54 -13.39 0.54 -19.25
CA GLY A 54 -12.29 0.01 -20.05
C GLY A 54 -11.01 -0.33 -19.25
N VAL A 55 -11.03 -0.17 -17.92
CA VAL A 55 -9.86 -0.41 -17.05
C VAL A 55 -9.40 -1.87 -16.96
N VAL A 56 -10.15 -2.82 -17.52
CA VAL A 56 -9.88 -4.28 -17.42
C VAL A 56 -8.45 -4.71 -17.76
N GLY A 57 -7.77 -4.03 -18.68
CA GLY A 57 -6.40 -4.34 -19.07
C GLY A 57 -5.32 -3.69 -18.18
N TRP A 58 -5.67 -2.75 -17.31
CA TRP A 58 -4.71 -1.97 -16.51
C TRP A 58 -3.76 -2.83 -15.64
N PRO A 59 -4.19 -3.94 -15.02
CA PRO A 59 -3.28 -4.78 -14.22
C PRO A 59 -2.17 -5.45 -15.03
N ASN A 60 -2.32 -5.57 -16.35
CA ASN A 60 -1.43 -6.37 -17.17
C ASN A 60 0.04 -5.91 -17.02
N TYR A 61 0.92 -6.89 -16.82
CA TYR A 61 2.37 -6.70 -16.68
C TYR A 61 2.84 -5.90 -15.45
N LYS A 62 1.93 -5.50 -14.54
CA LYS A 62 2.33 -4.83 -13.28
C LYS A 62 2.75 -5.88 -12.23
N PRO A 63 3.95 -5.78 -11.64
CA PRO A 63 4.47 -6.75 -10.68
C PRO A 63 3.98 -6.46 -9.26
N PHE A 64 2.68 -6.65 -9.02
CA PHE A 64 2.09 -6.45 -7.69
C PHE A 64 2.68 -7.43 -6.68
N LYS A 65 2.93 -6.94 -5.47
CA LYS A 65 3.36 -7.76 -4.33
C LYS A 65 2.25 -7.93 -3.32
N ALA A 66 2.30 -9.04 -2.59
CA ALA A 66 1.47 -9.21 -1.41
C ALA A 66 1.73 -8.04 -0.47
N GLY A 67 0.65 -7.39 -0.11
CA GLY A 67 0.71 -6.19 0.68
C GLY A 67 0.96 -4.92 -0.13
N ASP A 68 0.90 -4.83 -1.45
CA ASP A 68 0.78 -3.50 -2.10
C ASP A 68 -0.60 -2.86 -1.81
N VAL A 69 -0.80 -1.57 -2.13
CA VAL A 69 -2.10 -0.87 -2.07
C VAL A 69 -2.59 -0.54 -3.47
N LEU A 70 -3.82 -0.93 -3.81
CA LEU A 70 -4.54 -0.35 -4.93
C LEU A 70 -5.28 0.90 -4.47
N VAL A 71 -5.13 1.99 -5.22
CA VAL A 71 -5.81 3.27 -4.97
C VAL A 71 -6.86 3.46 -6.05
N PHE A 72 -8.13 3.44 -5.67
CA PHE A 72 -9.27 3.57 -6.56
C PHE A 72 -9.84 4.99 -6.42
N SER A 73 -9.58 5.83 -7.43
CA SER A 73 -10.14 7.17 -7.50
C SER A 73 -11.28 7.23 -8.52
N TYR A 74 -12.46 7.69 -8.12
CA TYR A 74 -13.67 7.75 -8.96
C TYR A 74 -14.75 8.68 -8.36
N ASP A 75 -15.76 9.00 -9.17
CA ASP A 75 -16.98 9.65 -8.67
C ASP A 75 -17.84 8.64 -7.90
N ALA A 76 -17.88 8.79 -6.57
CA ALA A 76 -18.63 7.90 -5.67
C ALA A 76 -20.15 7.92 -5.90
N SER A 77 -20.68 8.90 -6.65
CA SER A 77 -22.10 8.92 -7.05
C SER A 77 -22.39 8.03 -8.26
N ALA A 78 -21.36 7.65 -9.03
CA ALA A 78 -21.49 6.90 -10.28
C ALA A 78 -20.89 5.49 -10.20
N HIS A 79 -19.90 5.27 -9.34
CA HIS A 79 -19.14 4.02 -9.28
C HIS A 79 -18.90 3.57 -7.83
N ASN A 80 -18.53 2.31 -7.66
CA ASN A 80 -18.01 1.77 -6.42
C ASN A 80 -16.94 0.71 -6.72
N VAL A 81 -16.35 0.13 -5.67
CA VAL A 81 -15.42 -0.99 -5.79
C VAL A 81 -15.93 -2.13 -4.94
N VAL A 82 -16.15 -3.29 -5.56
CA VAL A 82 -16.63 -4.50 -4.88
C VAL A 82 -15.62 -5.61 -5.08
N VAL A 83 -15.18 -6.23 -3.98
CA VAL A 83 -14.29 -7.39 -4.00
C VAL A 83 -15.13 -8.65 -4.12
N VAL A 84 -14.87 -9.45 -5.15
CA VAL A 84 -15.71 -10.61 -5.51
C VAL A 84 -14.89 -11.88 -5.73
N GLY A 85 -15.58 -13.03 -5.80
CA GLY A 85 -14.99 -14.29 -6.26
C GLY A 85 -14.81 -14.34 -7.78
N ASP A 86 -14.14 -15.37 -8.26
CA ASP A 86 -13.88 -15.62 -9.69
C ASP A 86 -15.16 -15.80 -10.52
N VAL A 87 -16.14 -16.55 -10.00
CA VAL A 87 -17.44 -16.76 -10.67
C VAL A 87 -18.21 -15.45 -10.80
N ASP A 88 -18.24 -14.64 -9.74
CA ASP A 88 -18.94 -13.35 -9.74
C ASP A 88 -18.24 -12.32 -10.61
N TYR A 89 -16.90 -12.34 -10.68
CA TYR A 89 -16.13 -11.54 -11.63
C TYR A 89 -16.41 -11.91 -13.09
N ALA A 90 -16.53 -13.21 -13.39
CA ALA A 90 -16.85 -13.69 -14.73
C ALA A 90 -18.28 -13.29 -15.15
N LEU A 91 -19.23 -13.38 -14.23
CA LEU A 91 -20.65 -13.07 -14.44
C LEU A 91 -21.03 -11.61 -14.21
N CYS A 92 -20.06 -10.76 -13.81
CA CYS A 92 -20.31 -9.36 -13.43
C CYS A 92 -21.40 -9.19 -12.36
N ARG A 93 -21.27 -9.94 -11.27
CA ARG A 93 -22.17 -9.86 -10.11
C ARG A 93 -21.46 -9.25 -8.92
N ALA A 94 -22.18 -8.42 -8.18
CA ALA A 94 -21.78 -7.92 -6.87
C ALA A 94 -22.76 -8.47 -5.82
N PRO A 95 -22.46 -9.61 -5.17
CA PRO A 95 -23.37 -10.20 -4.20
C PRO A 95 -23.45 -9.33 -2.94
N ALA A 96 -24.60 -9.34 -2.26
CA ALA A 96 -24.85 -8.43 -1.12
C ALA A 96 -23.92 -8.64 0.09
N ASN A 97 -23.27 -9.80 0.20
CA ASN A 97 -22.29 -10.12 1.24
C ASN A 97 -20.83 -9.79 0.86
N ALA A 98 -20.58 -9.28 -0.35
CA ALA A 98 -19.25 -8.87 -0.78
C ALA A 98 -18.80 -7.61 -0.03
N THR A 99 -17.48 -7.48 0.13
CA THR A 99 -16.89 -6.23 0.63
C THR A 99 -17.01 -5.16 -0.46
N ALA A 100 -17.66 -4.04 -0.11
CA ALA A 100 -17.85 -2.91 -1.00
C ALA A 100 -17.24 -1.63 -0.41
N TYR A 101 -16.66 -0.81 -1.27
CA TYR A 101 -16.07 0.48 -0.98
C TYR A 101 -16.74 1.54 -1.86
N GLY A 102 -16.91 2.75 -1.33
CA GLY A 102 -17.73 3.79 -1.97
C GLY A 102 -17.32 5.19 -1.55
N SER A 103 -16.06 5.42 -1.15
CA SER A 103 -15.61 6.75 -0.76
C SER A 103 -15.19 7.61 -1.96
N GLY A 104 -14.79 6.97 -3.07
CA GLY A 104 -14.25 7.64 -4.25
C GLY A 104 -12.73 7.86 -4.19
N ASP A 105 -12.07 7.52 -3.08
CA ASP A 105 -10.62 7.40 -2.94
C ASP A 105 -10.27 6.18 -2.08
N ASP A 106 -10.69 5.01 -2.53
CA ASP A 106 -10.62 3.77 -1.76
C ASP A 106 -9.24 3.11 -1.87
N ARG A 107 -8.68 2.70 -0.72
CA ARG A 107 -7.32 2.18 -0.62
C ARG A 107 -7.37 0.73 -0.14
N VAL A 108 -7.09 -0.21 -1.04
CA VAL A 108 -7.24 -1.65 -0.76
C VAL A 108 -5.88 -2.33 -0.77
N ALA A 109 -5.50 -2.87 0.39
CA ALA A 109 -4.33 -3.72 0.55
C ALA A 109 -4.52 -5.06 -0.18
N LEU A 110 -3.57 -5.44 -1.03
CA LEU A 110 -3.63 -6.72 -1.74
C LEU A 110 -3.23 -7.89 -0.82
N PRO A 111 -4.06 -8.94 -0.70
CA PRO A 111 -3.63 -10.21 -0.11
C PRO A 111 -2.71 -10.97 -1.08
N PRO A 112 -1.96 -11.99 -0.62
CA PRO A 112 -1.27 -12.90 -1.54
C PRO A 112 -2.28 -13.63 -2.43
N GLY A 113 -1.93 -13.84 -3.70
CA GLY A 113 -2.76 -14.54 -4.68
C GLY A 113 -3.57 -13.61 -5.59
N VAL A 114 -4.69 -14.12 -6.11
CA VAL A 114 -5.55 -13.39 -7.06
C VAL A 114 -6.70 -12.72 -6.31
N THR A 115 -6.92 -11.43 -6.55
CA THR A 115 -8.09 -10.68 -6.07
C THR A 115 -8.86 -10.10 -7.25
N PHE A 116 -10.19 -10.20 -7.21
CA PHE A 116 -11.07 -9.70 -8.25
C PHE A 116 -11.87 -8.50 -7.76
N PHE A 117 -11.92 -7.46 -8.57
CA PHE A 117 -12.63 -6.22 -8.29
C PHE A 117 -13.59 -5.90 -9.43
N VAL A 118 -14.79 -5.43 -9.10
CA VAL A 118 -15.81 -4.97 -10.05
C VAL A 118 -16.45 -3.67 -9.55
N SER A 119 -17.06 -2.90 -10.44
CA SER A 119 -18.07 -1.91 -10.04
C SER A 119 -19.44 -2.61 -10.04
N GLY A 120 -20.18 -2.44 -8.96
CA GLY A 120 -21.51 -2.98 -8.75
C GLY A 120 -22.64 -2.11 -9.28
N PHE A 121 -22.34 -0.93 -9.84
CA PHE A 121 -23.35 -0.09 -10.49
C PHE A 121 -23.86 -0.73 -11.79
N PRO A 122 -25.15 -0.58 -12.15
CA PRO A 122 -25.72 -1.23 -13.32
C PRO A 122 -25.02 -0.83 -14.63
N GLY A 123 -24.47 -1.80 -15.36
CA GLY A 123 -23.80 -1.58 -16.65
C GLY A 123 -22.28 -1.41 -16.55
N ASP A 124 -21.73 -1.08 -15.39
CA ASP A 124 -20.30 -0.76 -15.26
C ASP A 124 -19.41 -1.98 -15.52
N CYS A 125 -19.73 -3.12 -14.89
CA CYS A 125 -18.91 -4.31 -15.04
C CYS A 125 -19.08 -4.97 -16.42
N ASP A 126 -20.33 -5.19 -16.86
CA ASP A 126 -20.67 -6.00 -18.03
C ASP A 126 -20.59 -5.24 -19.36
N LYS A 127 -20.83 -3.93 -19.36
CA LYS A 127 -20.74 -3.08 -20.56
C LYS A 127 -19.55 -2.15 -20.49
N GLY A 128 -19.31 -1.54 -19.33
CA GLY A 128 -18.20 -0.63 -19.10
C GLY A 128 -16.85 -1.33 -18.93
N MET A 129 -16.80 -2.65 -18.76
CA MET A 129 -15.57 -3.39 -18.45
C MET A 129 -14.84 -2.82 -17.22
N MET A 130 -15.59 -2.29 -16.24
CA MET A 130 -15.09 -1.79 -14.96
C MET A 130 -14.87 -2.95 -13.99
N LYS A 131 -13.89 -3.79 -14.33
CA LYS A 131 -13.50 -4.95 -13.55
C LYS A 131 -12.02 -5.24 -13.74
N ILE A 132 -11.30 -5.64 -12.70
CA ILE A 132 -9.90 -6.05 -12.79
C ILE A 132 -9.62 -7.32 -11.98
N ALA A 133 -8.69 -8.12 -12.47
CA ALA A 133 -8.11 -9.24 -11.73
C ALA A 133 -6.64 -8.93 -11.46
N VAL A 134 -6.24 -8.93 -10.19
CA VAL A 134 -4.89 -8.56 -9.76
C VAL A 134 -4.25 -9.76 -9.08
N THR A 135 -3.04 -10.13 -9.53
CA THR A 135 -2.25 -11.20 -8.91
C THR A 135 -1.09 -10.60 -8.14
N ALA A 136 -1.11 -10.72 -6.82
CA ALA A 136 -0.05 -10.30 -5.92
C ALA A 136 0.80 -11.50 -5.50
N ARG A 137 2.11 -11.40 -5.67
CA ARG A 137 3.07 -12.45 -5.32
C ARG A 137 3.89 -12.11 -4.08
#